data_AF-A0A5C1AMH0-F1
#
_entry.id   AF-A0A5C1AMH0-F1
#
_cell.length_a   1.000
_cell.length_b   1.000
_cell.length_c   1.000
_cell.angle_alpha   90.00
_cell.angle_beta   90.00
_cell.angle_gamma   90.00
#
_symmetry.space_group_name_H-M   'P 1'
#
loop_
_entity.id
_entity.type
_entity.pdbx_description
1 polymer ?
#
loop_
_entity_poly.entity_id
_entity_poly.type
_entity_poly.pdbx_seq_one_letter_code
_entity_poly.pdbx_strand_id
1 'polypeptide(L)' 'MPDALPAAASDPNAVRHDLNNLLTVVRGFALLLAEDLPTGDLGREYVAEILGATDRIAALVDRALDRRPESGNGVT' A
#
# COMPACT_ATOMS: atom_id res chain seq x y z
N MET A 1 27.96 -27.99 6.17
CA MET A 1 26.55 -27.74 6.52
C MET A 1 26.31 -26.25 6.32
N PRO A 2 25.41 -25.83 5.41
CA PRO A 2 25.16 -24.42 5.18
C PRO A 2 24.34 -23.88 6.35
N ASP A 3 24.87 -22.88 7.04
CA ASP A 3 24.08 -21.99 7.89
C ASP A 3 23.15 -21.23 6.94
N ALA A 4 21.84 -21.40 7.13
CA ALA A 4 20.84 -20.79 6.28
C ALA A 4 21.02 -19.27 6.34
N LEU A 5 21.07 -18.62 5.16
CA LEU A 5 20.96 -17.17 5.04
C LEU A 5 19.79 -16.71 5.95
N PRO A 6 20.00 -15.77 6.90
CA PRO A 6 18.88 -15.19 7.60
C PRO A 6 17.98 -14.59 6.53
N ALA A 7 16.76 -15.12 6.43
CA ALA A 7 15.71 -14.49 5.66
C ALA A 7 15.70 -13.04 6.10
N ALA A 8 16.12 -12.12 5.22
CA ALA A 8 15.96 -10.70 5.43
C ALA A 8 14.46 -10.49 5.52
N ALA A 9 13.93 -10.60 6.73
CA ALA A 9 12.56 -10.24 7.04
C ALA A 9 12.52 -8.74 6.83
N SER A 10 12.02 -8.31 5.68
CA SER A 10 11.67 -6.91 5.46
C SER A 10 10.82 -6.49 6.64
N ASP A 11 11.34 -5.58 7.46
CA ASP A 11 10.62 -5.03 8.60
C ASP A 11 9.23 -4.60 8.10
N PRO A 12 8.13 -5.05 8.73
CA PRO A 12 6.78 -4.61 8.39
C PRO A 12 6.67 -3.09 8.22
N ASN A 13 7.45 -2.32 8.99
CA ASN A 13 7.52 -0.88 8.86
C ASN A 13 8.20 -0.42 7.56
N ALA A 14 9.28 -1.07 7.13
CA ALA A 14 9.95 -0.78 5.85
C ALA A 14 9.04 -1.11 4.67
N VAL A 15 8.32 -2.25 4.72
CA VAL A 15 7.34 -2.63 3.69
C VAL A 15 6.19 -1.61 3.61
N ARG A 16 5.66 -1.18 4.76
CA ARG A 16 4.63 -0.12 4.84
C ARG A 16 5.12 1.17 4.18
N HIS A 17 6.31 1.60 4.55
CA HIS A 17 6.91 2.82 4.04
C HIS A 17 7.07 2.78 2.52
N ASP A 18 7.64 1.70 1.98
CA ASP A 18 7.86 1.57 0.54
C ASP A 18 6.54 1.53 -0.25
N LEU A 19 5.53 0.86 0.30
CA LEU A 19 4.22 0.84 -0.34
C LEU A 19 3.56 2.22 -0.33
N ASN A 20 3.60 2.94 0.79
CA ASN A 20 3.06 4.29 0.87
C ASN A 20 3.78 5.24 -0.10
N ASN A 21 5.09 5.06 -0.33
CA ASN A 21 5.83 5.80 -1.34
C ASN A 21 5.30 5.52 -2.75
N LEU A 22 5.07 4.25 -3.10
CA LEU A 22 4.50 3.88 -4.41
C LEU A 22 3.08 4.43 -4.59
N LEU A 23 2.23 4.33 -3.57
CA LEU A 23 0.87 4.87 -3.61
C LEU A 23 0.87 6.39 -3.78
N THR A 24 1.82 7.09 -3.13
CA THR A 24 1.99 8.53 -3.30
C THR A 24 2.30 8.90 -4.75
N VAL A 25 3.19 8.16 -5.41
CA VAL A 25 3.54 8.36 -6.82
C VAL A 25 2.34 8.11 -7.73
N VAL A 26 1.65 6.97 -7.55
CA VAL A 26 0.45 6.63 -8.35
C VAL A 26 -0.62 7.70 -8.18
N ARG A 27 -0.87 8.14 -6.95
CA ARG A 27 -1.84 9.19 -6.65
C ARG A 27 -1.45 10.52 -7.28
N GLY A 28 -0.17 10.89 -7.22
CA GLY A 28 0.35 12.11 -7.86
C GLY A 28 0.10 12.13 -9.37
N PHE A 29 0.45 11.05 -10.08
CA PHE A 29 0.20 10.95 -11.52
C PHE A 29 -1.29 10.91 -11.86
N ALA A 30 -2.11 10.24 -11.05
CA ALA A 30 -3.56 10.23 -11.24
C ALA A 30 -4.15 11.65 -11.11
N LEU A 31 -3.70 12.44 -10.14
CA LEU A 31 -4.14 13.83 -9.98
C LEU A 31 -3.73 14.71 -11.17
N LEU A 32 -2.47 14.64 -11.61
CA LEU A 32 -2.02 15.37 -12.80
C LEU A 32 -2.82 14.97 -14.05
N LEU A 33 -3.11 13.68 -14.22
CA LEU A 33 -3.95 13.20 -15.31
C LEU A 33 -5.38 13.75 -15.22
N ALA A 34 -5.96 13.87 -14.03
CA ALA A 34 -7.28 14.49 -13.85
C ALA A 34 -7.30 15.98 -14.25
N GLU A 35 -6.20 16.71 -14.02
CA GLU A 35 -6.06 18.12 -14.40
C GLU A 35 -6.00 18.28 -15.93
N ASP A 36 -5.34 17.36 -16.62
CA ASP A 36 -5.21 17.37 -18.08
C ASP A 36 -6.48 16.91 -18.82
N LEU A 37 -7.32 16.10 -18.18
CA LEU A 37 -8.53 15.57 -18.80
C LEU A 37 -9.64 16.63 -18.87
N PRO A 38 -10.37 16.76 -19.99
CA PRO A 38 -11.47 17.70 -20.12
C PRO A 38 -12.68 17.31 -19.25
N THR A 39 -13.52 18.29 -18.95
CA THR A 39 -14.78 18.06 -18.21
C THR A 39 -15.70 17.15 -19.03
N GLY A 40 -16.22 16.10 -18.39
CA GLY A 40 -17.09 15.10 -19.01
C GLY A 40 -16.36 13.92 -19.68
N ASP A 41 -15.03 13.88 -19.59
CA ASP A 41 -14.24 12.75 -20.08
C ASP A 41 -14.38 11.52 -19.15
N LEU A 42 -14.61 10.34 -19.74
CA LEU A 42 -14.67 9.07 -19.01
C LEU A 42 -13.36 8.76 -18.26
N GLY A 43 -12.23 9.26 -18.75
CA GLY A 43 -10.95 9.17 -18.07
C GLY A 43 -10.98 9.75 -16.66
N ARG A 44 -11.83 10.75 -16.39
CA ARG A 44 -11.97 11.33 -15.04
C ARG A 44 -12.61 10.35 -14.06
N GLU A 45 -13.53 9.50 -14.52
CA GLU A 45 -14.11 8.43 -13.69
C GLU A 45 -13.06 7.37 -13.37
N TYR A 46 -12.24 6.99 -14.36
CA TYR A 46 -11.13 6.06 -14.12
C TYR A 46 -10.09 6.62 -13.15
N VAL A 47 -9.75 7.91 -13.28
CA VAL A 47 -8.87 8.58 -12.32
C VAL A 47 -9.48 8.57 -10.92
N ALA A 48 -10.77 8.86 -10.78
CA ALA A 48 -11.45 8.80 -9.49
C ALA A 48 -11.40 7.40 -8.85
N GLU A 49 -11.60 6.35 -9.64
CA GLU A 49 -11.47 4.97 -9.16
C GLU A 49 -10.03 4.61 -8.76
N ILE A 50 -9.03 5.06 -9.53
CA ILE A 50 -7.61 4.87 -9.18
C ILE A 50 -7.31 5.54 -7.83
N LEU A 51 -7.70 6.80 -7.65
CA LEU A 51 -7.50 7.52 -6.41
C LEU A 51 -8.18 6.80 -5.24
N GLY A 52 -9.45 6.42 -5.39
CA GLY A 52 -10.18 5.67 -4.38
C GLY A 52 -9.59 4.28 -4.08
N ALA A 53 -8.98 3.62 -5.06
CA ALA A 53 -8.25 2.37 -4.85
C ALA A 53 -6.96 2.60 -4.06
N THR A 54 -6.19 3.66 -4.36
CA THR A 54 -4.98 3.98 -3.61
C THR A 54 -5.26 4.25 -2.12
N ASP A 55 -6.33 4.98 -1.81
CA ASP A 55 -6.75 5.25 -0.42
C ASP A 55 -7.16 3.96 0.31
N ARG A 56 -7.90 3.07 -0.37
CA ARG A 56 -8.30 1.78 0.18
C ARG A 56 -7.10 0.88 0.48
N ILE A 57 -6.10 0.85 -0.42
CA ILE A 57 -4.88 0.04 -0.24
C ILE A 57 -4.08 0.55 0.96
N ALA A 58 -3.87 1.87 1.08
CA ALA A 58 -3.17 2.46 2.22
C ALA A 58 -3.83 2.05 3.55
N ALA A 59 -5.16 2.18 3.65
CA ALA A 59 -5.92 1.81 4.84
C ALA A 59 -5.84 0.30 5.16
N LEU A 60 -5.83 -0.57 4.14
CA LEU A 60 -5.70 -2.01 4.35
C LEU A 60 -4.31 -2.40 4.87
N VAL A 61 -3.27 -1.79 4.30
CA VAL A 61 -1.88 -2.04 4.69
C VAL A 61 -1.63 -1.56 6.11
N ASP A 62 -2.21 -0.42 6.46
CA ASP A 62 -2.11 0.08 7.81
C ASP A 62 -2.70 -0.90 8.83
N ARG A 63 -3.87 -1.46 8.54
CA ARG A 63 -4.52 -2.47 9.41
C ARG A 63 -3.76 -3.79 9.45
N ALA A 64 -3.25 -4.26 8.31
CA ALA A 64 -2.61 -5.56 8.18
C ALA A 64 -1.27 -5.61 8.93
N LEU A 65 -0.48 -4.54 8.87
CA LEU A 65 0.85 -4.48 9.47
C LEU A 65 0.82 -3.96 10.92
N ASP A 66 -0.28 -3.34 11.36
CA ASP A 66 -0.48 -2.93 12.76
C ASP A 66 -1.05 -4.07 13.62
N ARG A 67 -1.65 -5.09 12.99
CA ARG A 67 -1.99 -6.36 13.65
C ARG A 67 -0.70 -7.09 14.06
N ARG A 68 -0.20 -6.80 15.26
CA ARG A 68 0.86 -7.59 15.89
C ARG A 68 0.41 -9.05 15.96
N PRO A 69 1.28 -10.03 15.68
CA PRO A 69 0.96 -11.43 15.88
C PRO A 69 0.66 -11.61 17.37
N GLU A 70 -0.60 -11.84 17.69
CA GLU A 70 -1.02 -12.37 18.97
C GLU A 70 -0.27 -13.67 19.20
N SER A 71 0.79 -13.56 20.02
CA SER A 71 1.64 -14.68 20.38
C SER A 71 0.75 -15.74 21.00
N GLY A 72 0.75 -16.92 20.41
CA GLY A 72 0.11 -18.09 21.00
C GLY A 72 0.64 -18.26 22.42
N ASN A 73 -0.23 -18.04 23.40
CA ASN A 73 0.02 -18.48 24.75
C ASN A 73 -0.31 -19.97 24.81
N GLY A 74 0.74 -20.80 24.66
CA GLY A 74 0.68 -22.22 24.92
C GLY A 74 0.55 -22.50 26.41
N VAL A 75 -0.28 -23.49 26.72
CA VAL A 75 -0.16 -24.45 27.83
C VAL A 75 -0.20 -23.88 29.26
N THR A 76 -1.32 -24.14 29.94
CA THR A 76 -1.31 -25.05 31.10
C THR A 76 -2.61 -25.84 31.12
#